data_AF-A0A370KEG8-F1
#
_entry.id   AF-A0A370KEG8-F1
#
_cell.length_a   1.000
_cell.length_b   1.000
_cell.length_c   1.000
_cell.angle_alpha   90.00
_cell.angle_beta   90.00
_cell.angle_gamma   90.00
#
_symmetry.space_group_name_H-M   'P 1'
#
loop_
_entity.id
_entity.type
_entity.pdbx_description
1 polymer ?
#
loop_
_entity_poly.entity_id
_entity_poly.type
_entity_poly.pdbx_seq_one_letter_code
_entity_poly.pdbx_strand_id
1 'polypeptide(L)'
;MAERHVRPPHAPEGVTGSGPMISFARSGLVVRWSSTFASLLELAEACDVPARWSCRTGVCHNCETAIIAGDVSYQPDPIEQPAEGNVLLCCCHPTSDAVLDL
;
A
#
# COMPACT_ATOMS: atom_id res chain seq x y z
N MET A 1 -0.33 22.79 16.47
CA MET A 1 -0.28 22.24 15.11
C MET A 1 0.93 21.31 15.06
N ALA A 2 0.77 20.03 15.42
CA ALA A 2 1.91 19.13 15.60
C ALA A 2 2.39 18.63 14.23
N GLU A 3 3.53 19.15 13.82
CA GLU A 3 4.33 18.69 12.69
C GLU A 3 4.77 17.25 13.02
N ARG A 4 3.98 16.27 12.56
CA ARG A 4 4.35 14.87 12.66
C ARG A 4 5.61 14.69 11.81
N HIS A 5 6.74 14.49 12.47
CA HIS A 5 7.99 14.02 11.87
C HIS A 5 7.68 12.78 11.03
N VAL A 6 7.39 12.96 9.74
CA VAL A 6 7.42 11.89 8.75
C VAL A 6 8.90 11.62 8.57
N ARG A 7 9.37 10.50 9.13
CA ARG A 7 10.66 9.96 8.72
C ARG A 7 10.62 9.82 7.20
N PRO A 8 11.69 10.18 6.49
CA PRO A 8 11.70 10.03 5.04
C PRO A 8 11.37 8.58 4.67
N PRO A 9 10.60 8.35 3.59
CA PRO A 9 10.28 7.02 3.12
C PRO A 9 11.54 6.17 3.02
N HIS A 10 11.55 5.02 3.67
CA HIS A 10 12.71 4.14 3.74
C HIS A 10 12.28 2.71 3.41
N ALA A 11 13.20 1.92 2.84
CA ALA A 11 12.94 0.52 2.61
C ALA A 11 12.83 -0.22 3.96
N PRO A 12 11.95 -1.23 4.08
CA PRO A 12 11.75 -1.94 5.33
C PRO A 12 13.06 -2.65 5.74
N GLU A 13 13.55 -2.36 6.94
CA GLU A 13 14.81 -2.91 7.43
C GLU A 13 14.67 -4.43 7.65
N GLY A 14 15.47 -5.23 6.92
CA GLY A 14 15.61 -6.67 7.14
C GLY A 14 14.54 -7.56 6.52
N VAL A 15 13.47 -7.02 5.93
CA VAL A 15 12.42 -7.81 5.26
C VAL A 15 12.42 -7.50 3.76
N THR A 16 13.29 -8.20 3.03
CA THR A 16 13.18 -8.27 1.57
C THR A 16 12.27 -9.44 1.23
N GLY A 17 11.03 -9.13 0.89
CA GLY A 17 10.10 -10.17 0.45
C GLY A 17 10.58 -10.82 -0.85
N SER A 18 10.25 -12.09 -1.05
CA SER A 18 10.48 -12.80 -2.33
C SER A 18 9.39 -12.53 -3.37
N GLY A 19 8.40 -11.69 -3.03
CA GLY A 19 7.25 -11.39 -3.86
C GLY A 19 7.50 -10.32 -4.93
N PRO A 20 6.41 -9.81 -5.52
CA PRO A 20 6.47 -8.75 -6.53
C PRO A 20 7.06 -7.44 -6.00
N MET A 21 7.54 -6.60 -6.89
CA MET A 21 8.03 -5.25 -6.58
C MET A 21 6.87 -4.27 -6.47
N ILE A 22 6.85 -3.52 -5.37
CA ILE A 22 5.90 -2.45 -5.08
C ILE A 22 6.63 -1.13 -5.14
N SER A 23 6.20 -0.27 -6.05
CA SER A 23 6.77 1.06 -6.24
C SER A 23 5.80 2.12 -5.74
N PHE A 24 6.25 2.93 -4.80
CA PHE A 24 5.57 4.14 -4.34
C PHE A 24 6.08 5.33 -5.17
N ALA A 25 5.28 5.78 -6.14
CA ALA A 25 5.70 6.72 -7.17
C ALA A 25 5.99 8.15 -6.65
N ARG A 26 5.22 8.68 -5.69
CA ARG A 26 5.44 10.01 -5.11
C ARG A 26 6.54 10.00 -4.06
N SER A 27 6.69 8.89 -3.34
CA SER A 27 7.77 8.66 -2.39
C SER A 27 9.09 8.27 -3.09
N GLY A 28 9.03 7.83 -4.34
CA GLY A 28 10.19 7.34 -5.10
C GLY A 28 10.82 6.08 -4.52
N LEU A 29 10.04 5.30 -3.76
CA LEU A 29 10.51 4.14 -3.01
C LEU A 29 10.05 2.85 -3.68
N VAL A 30 10.98 1.93 -3.92
CA VAL A 30 10.67 0.61 -4.46
C VAL A 30 11.07 -0.44 -3.45
N VAL A 31 10.10 -1.27 -3.06
CA VAL A 31 10.27 -2.32 -2.05
C VAL A 31 9.71 -3.63 -2.57
N ARG A 32 10.25 -4.75 -2.10
CA ARG A 32 9.71 -6.06 -2.47
C ARG A 32 8.61 -6.46 -1.50
N TRP A 33 7.47 -6.89 -2.06
CA TRP A 33 6.36 -7.43 -1.30
C TRP A 33 6.80 -8.67 -0.52
N SER A 34 6.52 -8.65 0.79
CA SER A 34 6.73 -9.79 1.68
C SER A 34 5.39 -10.31 2.17
N SER A 35 5.21 -11.63 2.16
CA SER A 35 4.04 -12.31 2.73
C SER A 35 3.91 -12.15 4.25
N THR A 36 4.89 -11.51 4.90
CA THR A 36 4.78 -11.06 6.30
C THR A 36 3.77 -9.94 6.48
N PHE A 37 3.56 -9.10 5.47
CA PHE A 37 2.62 -7.99 5.55
C PHE A 37 1.22 -8.47 5.16
N ALA A 38 0.22 -8.13 5.97
CA ALA A 38 -1.16 -8.54 5.72
C ALA A 38 -1.89 -7.67 4.69
N SER A 39 -1.31 -6.53 4.27
CA SER A 39 -1.88 -5.66 3.24
C SER A 39 -0.84 -4.66 2.72
N LEU A 40 -1.10 -4.04 1.57
CA LEU A 40 -0.25 -2.95 1.05
C LEU A 40 -0.14 -1.77 2.02
N LEU A 41 -1.18 -1.54 2.82
CA LEU A 41 -1.15 -0.52 3.87
C LEU A 41 -0.06 -0.81 4.90
N GLU A 42 0.05 -2.06 5.39
CA GLU A 42 1.07 -2.40 6.39
C GLU A 42 2.49 -2.25 5.82
N LEU A 43 2.68 -2.62 4.55
CA LEU A 43 3.95 -2.39 3.87
C LEU A 43 4.27 -0.89 3.81
N ALA A 44 3.30 -0.05 3.41
CA ALA A 44 3.49 1.40 3.35
C ALA A 44 3.80 1.99 4.74
N GLU A 45 3.08 1.56 5.79
CA GLU A 45 3.34 1.98 7.17
C GLU A 45 4.74 1.57 7.64
N ALA A 46 5.19 0.35 7.31
CA ALA A 46 6.54 -0.13 7.61
C ALA A 46 7.63 0.65 6.88
N CYS A 47 7.31 1.22 5.71
CA CYS A 47 8.22 2.08 4.95
C CYS A 47 8.19 3.56 5.38
N ASP A 48 7.40 3.91 6.41
CA ASP A 48 7.05 5.30 6.77
C ASP A 48 6.45 6.10 5.58
N VAL A 49 5.81 5.43 4.62
CA VAL A 49 5.11 6.06 3.49
C VAL A 49 3.77 6.62 3.98
N PRO A 50 3.47 7.90 3.76
CA PRO A 50 2.25 8.52 4.26
C PRO A 50 1.02 8.05 3.47
N ALA A 51 0.38 6.98 3.95
CA ALA A 51 -0.91 6.50 3.46
C ALA A 51 -2.07 7.04 4.32
N ARG A 52 -3.20 7.37 3.67
CA ARG A 52 -4.45 7.66 4.37
C ARG A 52 -5.14 6.34 4.68
N TRP A 53 -5.70 6.19 5.87
CA TRP A 53 -6.50 5.02 6.26
C TRP A 53 -7.41 5.38 7.44
N SER A 54 -8.45 4.59 7.69
CA SER A 54 -9.33 4.79 8.86
C SER A 54 -9.91 3.49 9.38
N CYS A 55 -10.77 2.82 8.59
CA CYS A 55 -11.51 1.63 9.02
C CYS A 55 -10.68 0.33 9.00
N ARG A 56 -9.65 0.25 8.16
CA ARG A 56 -8.84 -0.97 7.90
C ARG A 56 -9.65 -2.21 7.45
N THR A 57 -10.89 -2.01 7.01
CA THR A 57 -11.79 -3.08 6.57
C THR A 57 -12.27 -2.91 5.13
N GLY A 58 -11.77 -1.89 4.42
CA GLY A 58 -12.15 -1.64 3.02
C GLY A 58 -13.54 -1.00 2.82
N VAL A 59 -14.20 -0.51 3.88
CA VAL A 59 -15.57 0.05 3.77
C VAL A 59 -15.64 1.58 3.77
N CYS A 60 -14.59 2.24 4.26
CA CYS A 60 -14.56 3.70 4.42
C CYS A 60 -13.92 4.43 3.25
N HIS A 61 -13.23 3.71 2.35
CA HIS A 61 -12.53 4.23 1.17
C HIS A 61 -11.45 5.29 1.48
N ASN A 62 -11.17 5.58 2.76
CA ASN A 62 -10.07 6.48 3.13
C ASN A 62 -8.68 5.88 2.82
N CYS A 63 -8.61 4.56 2.61
CA CYS A 63 -7.40 3.84 2.20
C CYS A 63 -7.27 3.68 0.68
N GLU A 64 -8.12 4.40 -0.08
CA GLU A 64 -8.10 4.41 -1.54
C GLU A 64 -6.86 5.14 -2.07
N THR A 65 -6.21 4.53 -3.04
CA THR A 65 -4.97 5.04 -3.65
C THR A 65 -4.95 4.66 -5.11
N ALA A 66 -4.50 5.58 -5.97
CA ALA A 66 -4.41 5.31 -7.40
C ALA A 66 -3.32 4.26 -7.66
N ILE A 67 -3.67 3.24 -8.46
CA ILE A 67 -2.71 2.29 -9.01
C ILE A 67 -2.33 2.76 -10.42
N ILE A 68 -1.05 3.02 -10.62
CA ILE A 68 -0.49 3.47 -11.90
C ILE A 68 -0.29 2.26 -12.82
N ALA A 69 0.15 1.14 -12.27
CA ALA A 69 0.39 -0.09 -13.00
C ALA A 69 0.35 -1.31 -12.09
N GLY A 70 0.06 -2.48 -12.66
CA GLY A 70 0.05 -3.77 -11.97
C GLY A 70 -1.34 -4.21 -11.52
N ASP A 71 -1.37 -5.39 -10.93
CA ASP A 71 -2.59 -6.05 -10.47
C ASP A 71 -2.51 -6.34 -8.97
N VAL A 72 -3.65 -6.16 -8.32
CA VAL A 72 -3.84 -6.48 -6.90
C VAL A 72 -5.06 -7.36 -6.74
N SER A 73 -5.03 -8.21 -5.72
CA SER A 73 -6.16 -9.00 -5.25
C SER A 73 -6.65 -8.45 -3.93
N TYR A 74 -7.89 -8.71 -3.56
CA TYR A 74 -8.47 -8.26 -2.30
C TYR A 74 -8.76 -9.45 -1.39
N GLN A 75 -8.30 -9.37 -0.14
CA GLN A 75 -8.60 -10.38 0.88
C GLN A 75 -8.74 -9.71 2.25
N PRO A 76 -9.94 -9.66 2.85
CA PRO A 76 -11.23 -10.06 2.27
C PRO A 76 -11.68 -9.15 1.11
N ASP A 77 -12.58 -9.66 0.27
CA ASP A 77 -13.20 -8.89 -0.81
C ASP A 77 -13.96 -7.68 -0.25
N PRO A 78 -13.72 -6.46 -0.76
CA PRO A 78 -14.44 -5.28 -0.30
C PRO A 78 -15.92 -5.38 -0.70
N ILE A 79 -16.79 -4.81 0.14
CA ILE A 79 -18.23 -4.76 -0.14
C ILE A 79 -18.50 -3.88 -1.37
N GLU A 80 -17.74 -2.79 -1.49
CA GLU A 80 -17.82 -1.86 -2.60
C GLU A 80 -16.43 -1.71 -3.22
N GLN A 81 -16.34 -1.93 -4.53
CA GLN A 81 -15.06 -1.80 -5.23
C GLN A 81 -14.65 -0.33 -5.30
N PRO A 82 -13.34 -0.02 -5.20
CA PRO A 82 -12.85 1.33 -5.43
C PRO A 82 -13.11 1.79 -6.87
N ALA A 83 -12.91 3.08 -7.14
CA ALA A 83 -13.04 3.60 -8.50
C ALA A 83 -12.05 2.91 -9.45
N GLU A 84 -12.37 2.88 -10.75
CA GLU A 84 -11.49 2.31 -11.77
C GLU A 84 -10.11 2.99 -11.73
N GLY A 85 -9.04 2.19 -11.63
CA GLY A 85 -7.67 2.68 -11.47
C GLY A 85 -7.28 3.06 -10.04
N ASN A 86 -8.14 2.81 -9.05
CA ASN A 86 -7.83 2.95 -7.63
C ASN A 86 -7.90 1.60 -6.91
N VAL A 87 -7.20 1.50 -5.79
CA VAL A 87 -7.14 0.31 -4.95
C VAL A 87 -7.25 0.64 -3.47
N LEU A 88 -7.82 -0.27 -2.69
CA LEU A 88 -7.95 -0.15 -1.24
C LEU A 88 -6.76 -0.81 -0.54
N LEU A 89 -5.76 -0.01 -0.15
CA LEU A 89 -4.51 -0.50 0.46
C LEU A 89 -4.71 -1.40 1.67
N CYS A 90 -5.79 -1.19 2.41
CA CYS A 90 -6.05 -1.85 3.68
C CYS A 90 -6.55 -3.29 3.58
N CYS A 91 -6.99 -3.73 2.40
CA CYS A 91 -7.39 -5.13 2.14
C CYS A 91 -6.82 -5.69 0.82
N CYS A 92 -6.11 -4.87 0.05
CA CYS A 92 -5.47 -5.33 -1.17
C CYS A 92 -4.07 -5.93 -0.92
N HIS A 93 -3.77 -6.94 -1.72
CA HIS A 93 -2.53 -7.68 -1.78
C HIS A 93 -2.01 -7.62 -3.22
N PRO A 94 -0.72 -7.33 -3.45
CA PRO A 94 -0.19 -7.35 -4.79
C PRO A 94 -0.04 -8.79 -5.28
N THR A 95 -0.58 -9.07 -6.46
CA THR A 95 -0.41 -10.37 -7.13
C THR A 95 0.73 -10.34 -8.14
N SER A 96 1.13 -9.14 -8.56
CA SER A 96 2.24 -8.88 -9.48
C SER A 96 2.89 -7.54 -9.16
N ASP A 97 3.94 -7.18 -9.90
CA ASP A 97 4.63 -5.90 -9.72
C ASP A 97 3.63 -4.76 -9.88
N ALA A 98 3.55 -3.89 -8.87
CA ALA A 98 2.53 -2.84 -8.80
C ALA A 98 3.15 -1.49 -8.47
N VAL A 99 2.56 -0.44 -9.03
CA VAL A 99 2.98 0.96 -8.85
C VAL A 99 1.83 1.74 -8.26
N LEU A 100 2.02 2.27 -7.06
CA LEU A 100 1.03 3.05 -6.30
C LEU A 100 1.41 4.53 -6.30
N ASP A 101 0.42 5.41 -6.40
CA ASP A 101 0.63 6.88 -6.35
C ASP A 101 0.81 7.40 -4.91
N LEU A 102 1.82 6.88 -4.19
CA LEU A 102 2.22 7.31 -2.84
C LEU A 102 3.68 7.69 -2.76
#